data_AF-A0A816DHQ7-F1
#
_entry.id   AF-A0A816DHQ7-F1
#
_cell.length_a   1.000
_cell.length_b   1.000
_cell.length_c   1.000
_cell.angle_alpha   90.00
_cell.angle_beta   90.00
_cell.angle_gamma   90.00
#
_symmetry.space_group_name_H-M   'P 1'
#
loop_
_entity.id
_entity.type
_entity.pdbx_description
1 polymer ?
#
loop_
_entity_poly.entity_id
_entity_poly.type
_entity_poly.pdbx_seq_one_letter_code
_entity_poly.pdbx_strand_id
1 'polypeptide(L)'
;MSLRHRPLKIIETFDEQLSSLSSDELKTFVDHVRHRLDDIDEKKKVVPQEETNIFSRVCLLSFLLMLQSGSSFILQSFSELISRHILITMYLTMLVGAGGNAGNQAAVLVIRRLATSRAFSIRSLIIRETFSALIIGTAVTSIGFVRVWLEERGAILPSITIGLALFCIITTSILLGTLLPIILQCVLHIDAAHAGPIIQVIMDILGVCITCAIGQTFLVNLAYSKHKEL
;
A
#
# COMPACT_ATOMS: atom_id res chain seq x y z
N MET A 1 -41.06 13.50 3.27
CA MET A 1 -42.04 13.35 2.16
C MET A 1 -41.55 14.16 0.97
N SER A 2 -41.11 13.46 -0.08
CA SER A 2 -40.74 13.88 -1.46
C SER A 2 -39.93 15.18 -1.67
N LEU A 3 -38.61 15.03 -1.84
CA LEU A 3 -37.75 16.01 -2.53
C LEU A 3 -37.86 15.78 -4.04
N ARG A 4 -38.50 16.70 -4.75
CA ARG A 4 -38.59 16.72 -6.21
C ARG A 4 -37.29 17.30 -6.78
N HIS A 5 -36.44 16.45 -7.36
CA HIS A 5 -35.22 16.87 -8.07
C HIS A 5 -35.58 17.70 -9.32
N ARG A 6 -34.95 18.87 -9.44
CA ARG A 6 -34.93 19.66 -10.68
C ARG A 6 -34.09 18.90 -11.73
N PRO A 7 -34.52 18.78 -13.00
CA PRO A 7 -33.65 18.27 -14.04
C PRO A 7 -32.44 19.20 -14.21
N LEU A 8 -31.26 18.62 -14.33
CA LEU A 8 -29.98 19.32 -14.47
C LEU A 8 -29.94 20.09 -15.80
N LYS A 9 -29.79 21.42 -15.71
CA LYS A 9 -29.50 22.35 -16.82
C LYS A 9 -28.37 21.92 -17.77
N ILE A 10 -27.53 20.96 -17.37
CA ILE A 10 -26.37 20.49 -18.13
C ILE A 10 -26.79 19.69 -19.38
N ILE A 11 -27.92 18.97 -19.32
CA ILE A 11 -28.38 18.14 -20.44
C ILE A 11 -28.95 19.01 -21.57
N GLU A 12 -29.67 20.08 -21.23
CA GLU A 12 -30.21 21.04 -22.23
C GLU A 12 -29.09 21.83 -22.93
N THR A 13 -28.05 22.28 -22.19
CA THR A 13 -26.91 23.00 -22.80
C THR A 13 -26.10 22.11 -23.75
N PHE A 14 -26.03 20.81 -23.49
CA PHE A 14 -25.27 19.86 -24.31
C PHE A 14 -26.00 19.54 -25.62
N ASP A 15 -27.33 19.44 -25.57
CA ASP A 15 -28.18 19.20 -26.74
C ASP A 15 -28.24 20.43 -27.67
N GLU A 16 -28.25 21.63 -27.10
CA GLU A 16 -28.19 22.90 -27.84
C GLU A 16 -26.85 23.06 -28.57
N GLN A 17 -25.73 22.66 -27.95
CA GLN A 17 -24.41 22.65 -28.61
C GLN A 17 -24.30 21.56 -29.69
N LEU A 18 -24.91 20.38 -29.49
CA LEU A 18 -24.93 19.31 -30.48
C LEU A 18 -25.72 19.68 -31.74
N SER A 19 -26.78 20.48 -31.60
CA SER A 19 -27.60 20.93 -32.74
C SER A 19 -26.93 21.99 -33.63
N SER A 20 -25.85 22.61 -33.16
CA SER A 20 -25.12 23.67 -33.87
C SER A 20 -23.97 23.17 -34.76
N LEU A 21 -23.63 21.89 -34.68
CA LEU A 21 -22.58 21.27 -35.48
C LEU A 21 -23.14 20.79 -36.82
N SER A 22 -22.53 21.25 -37.92
CA SER A 22 -22.85 20.78 -39.27
C SER A 22 -22.62 19.25 -39.36
N SER A 23 -23.48 18.54 -40.10
CA SER A 23 -23.40 17.07 -40.28
C SER A 23 -22.01 16.61 -40.73
N ASP A 24 -21.26 17.46 -41.42
CA ASP A 24 -19.92 17.17 -41.93
C ASP A 24 -18.83 17.26 -40.84
N GLU A 25 -18.98 18.16 -39.85
CA GLU A 25 -18.07 18.24 -38.70
C GLU A 25 -18.30 17.06 -37.75
N LEU A 26 -19.57 16.67 -37.57
CA LEU A 26 -19.94 15.48 -36.80
C LEU A 26 -19.38 14.21 -37.45
N LYS A 27 -19.48 14.06 -38.79
CA LYS A 27 -18.88 12.94 -39.53
C LYS A 27 -17.36 12.93 -39.40
N THR A 28 -16.72 14.09 -39.55
CA THR A 28 -15.26 14.22 -39.41
C THR A 28 -14.80 13.83 -38.01
N PHE A 29 -15.53 14.23 -36.96
CA PHE A 29 -15.26 13.86 -35.58
C PHE A 29 -15.47 12.36 -35.34
N VAL A 30 -16.59 11.81 -35.82
CA VAL A 30 -16.91 10.37 -35.70
C VAL A 30 -15.88 9.50 -36.41
N ASP A 31 -15.43 9.90 -37.60
CA ASP A 31 -14.40 9.18 -38.35
C ASP A 31 -13.02 9.32 -37.68
N HIS A 32 -12.70 10.48 -37.11
CA HIS A 32 -11.48 10.65 -36.32
C HIS A 32 -11.47 9.79 -35.05
N VAL A 33 -12.62 9.68 -34.36
CA VAL A 33 -12.78 8.80 -33.20
C VAL A 33 -12.69 7.32 -33.62
N ARG A 34 -13.33 6.94 -34.73
CA ARG A 34 -13.29 5.57 -35.26
C ARG A 34 -11.87 5.12 -35.61
N HIS A 35 -11.11 5.96 -36.32
CA HIS A 35 -9.71 5.67 -36.64
C HIS A 35 -8.85 5.51 -35.37
N ARG A 36 -9.09 6.30 -34.33
CA ARG A 36 -8.36 6.20 -33.05
C ARG A 36 -8.75 4.96 -32.27
N LEU A 37 -9.99 4.47 -32.41
CA LEU A 37 -10.42 3.20 -31.83
C LEU A 37 -9.78 2.01 -32.57
N ASP A 38 -9.69 2.08 -33.90
CA ASP A 38 -9.02 1.05 -34.72
C ASP A 38 -7.52 0.98 -34.41
N ASP A 39 -6.83 2.12 -34.23
CA ASP A 39 -5.43 2.18 -33.77
C ASP A 39 -5.23 1.54 -32.38
N ILE A 40 -6.21 1.67 -31.48
CA ILE A 40 -6.17 1.05 -30.15
C ILE A 40 -6.31 -0.47 -30.28
N ASP A 41 -7.19 -0.94 -31.17
CA ASP A 41 -7.42 -2.37 -31.38
C ASP A 41 -6.27 -3.04 -32.16
N GLU A 42 -5.61 -2.31 -33.07
CA GLU A 42 -4.40 -2.76 -33.76
C GLU A 42 -3.20 -2.82 -32.80
N LYS A 43 -3.02 -1.83 -31.93
CA LYS A 43 -2.02 -1.91 -30.84
C LYS A 43 -2.28 -3.05 -29.88
N LYS A 44 -3.55 -3.44 -29.68
CA LYS A 44 -3.91 -4.62 -28.87
C LYS A 44 -3.48 -5.94 -29.52
N LYS A 45 -3.37 -5.99 -30.85
CA LYS A 45 -2.84 -7.16 -31.60
C LYS A 45 -1.31 -7.27 -31.60
N VAL A 46 -0.59 -6.15 -31.40
CA VAL A 46 0.90 -6.12 -31.40
C VAL A 46 1.51 -6.33 -30.01
N VAL A 47 0.73 -6.16 -28.93
CA VAL A 47 1.14 -6.61 -27.61
C VAL A 47 1.00 -8.13 -27.58
N PRO A 48 2.08 -8.91 -27.34
CA PRO A 48 1.95 -10.35 -27.13
C PRO A 48 0.90 -10.54 -26.04
N GLN A 49 -0.20 -11.18 -26.40
CA GLN A 49 -1.20 -11.63 -25.45
C GLN A 49 -0.53 -12.69 -24.61
N GLU A 50 0.19 -12.25 -23.57
CA GLU A 50 0.71 -13.09 -22.50
C GLU A 50 -0.53 -13.83 -21.99
N GLU A 51 -0.69 -15.10 -22.39
CA GLU A 51 -1.76 -15.94 -21.88
C GLU A 51 -1.63 -15.88 -20.37
N THR A 52 -2.48 -15.08 -19.73
CA THR A 52 -2.50 -14.94 -18.29
C THR A 52 -2.92 -16.30 -17.78
N ASN A 53 -1.94 -17.15 -17.50
CA ASN A 53 -2.13 -18.50 -17.00
C ASN A 53 -2.84 -18.36 -15.65
N ILE A 54 -4.18 -18.40 -15.67
CA ILE A 54 -5.03 -18.26 -14.48
C ILE A 54 -4.57 -19.25 -13.42
N PHE A 55 -4.19 -20.45 -13.84
CA PHE A 55 -3.63 -21.48 -12.97
C PHE A 55 -2.35 -21.03 -12.25
N SER A 56 -1.42 -20.38 -12.94
CA SER A 56 -0.19 -19.84 -12.33
C SER A 56 -0.51 -18.73 -11.31
N ARG A 57 -1.46 -17.85 -11.64
CA ARG A 57 -1.94 -16.81 -10.71
C ARG A 57 -2.62 -17.39 -9.48
N VAL A 58 -3.50 -18.39 -9.65
CA VAL A 58 -4.16 -19.09 -8.54
C VAL A 58 -3.15 -19.79 -7.65
N CYS A 59 -2.16 -20.48 -8.25
CA CYS A 59 -1.10 -21.15 -7.51
C CYS A 59 -0.26 -20.15 -6.70
N LEU A 60 0.18 -19.05 -7.33
CA LEU A 60 0.94 -18.00 -6.66
C LEU A 60 0.14 -17.33 -5.52
N LEU A 61 -1.10 -16.93 -5.78
CA LEU A 61 -1.96 -16.29 -4.77
C LEU A 61 -2.25 -17.23 -3.60
N SER A 62 -2.51 -18.51 -3.89
CA SER A 62 -2.73 -19.53 -2.85
C SER A 62 -1.47 -19.74 -2.01
N PHE A 63 -0.29 -19.79 -2.64
CA PHE A 63 0.97 -19.89 -1.94
C PHE A 63 1.23 -18.66 -1.04
N LEU A 64 1.03 -17.45 -1.58
CA LEU A 64 1.17 -16.20 -0.82
C LEU A 64 0.20 -16.15 0.36
N LEU A 65 -1.04 -16.61 0.20
CA LEU A 65 -2.04 -16.68 1.27
C LEU A 65 -1.62 -17.66 2.37
N MET A 66 -1.10 -18.84 2.01
CA MET A 66 -0.56 -19.79 2.98
C MET A 66 0.62 -19.20 3.75
N LEU A 67 1.52 -18.49 3.06
CA LEU A 67 2.65 -17.82 3.70
C LEU A 67 2.18 -16.70 4.65
N GLN A 68 1.23 -15.87 4.21
CA GLN A 68 0.63 -14.79 4.99
C GLN A 68 -0.07 -15.30 6.26
N SER A 69 -0.66 -16.49 6.19
CA SER A 69 -1.28 -17.17 7.34
C SER A 69 -0.29 -17.42 8.49
N GLY A 70 1.02 -17.39 8.21
CA GLY A 70 2.11 -17.43 9.18
C GLY A 70 2.00 -16.37 10.29
N SER A 71 1.43 -15.21 9.98
CA SER A 71 1.16 -14.13 10.95
C SER A 71 0.26 -14.58 12.12
N SER A 72 -0.62 -15.57 11.88
CA SER A 72 -1.50 -16.12 12.91
C SER A 72 -0.73 -16.84 14.02
N PHE A 73 0.38 -17.52 13.70
CA PHE A 73 1.21 -18.18 14.70
C PHE A 73 1.85 -17.15 15.64
N ILE A 74 2.26 -16.00 15.10
CA ILE A 74 2.81 -14.89 15.90
C ILE A 74 1.74 -14.38 16.87
N LEU A 75 0.52 -14.10 16.38
CA LEU A 75 -0.58 -13.67 17.26
C LEU A 75 -0.88 -14.70 18.36
N GLN A 76 -0.84 -16.00 18.05
CA GLN A 76 -1.03 -17.06 19.06
C GLN A 76 0.08 -17.06 20.13
N SER A 77 1.34 -16.85 19.73
CA SER A 77 2.46 -16.72 20.68
C SER A 77 2.30 -15.51 21.61
N PHE A 78 1.61 -14.46 21.16
CA PHE A 78 1.29 -13.26 21.95
C PHE A 78 -0.17 -13.25 22.47
N SER A 79 -0.81 -14.42 22.59
CA SER A 79 -2.22 -14.53 22.99
C SER A 79 -2.53 -13.88 24.35
N GLU A 80 -1.64 -14.00 25.33
CA GLU A 80 -1.79 -13.35 26.63
C GLU A 80 -1.77 -11.82 26.52
N LEU A 81 -0.85 -11.26 25.71
CA LEU A 81 -0.76 -9.83 25.45
C LEU A 81 -2.05 -9.31 24.81
N ILE A 82 -2.54 -10.02 23.79
CA ILE A 82 -3.74 -9.65 23.03
C ILE A 82 -5.00 -9.72 23.91
N SER A 83 -5.11 -10.75 24.75
CA SER A 83 -6.24 -10.91 25.68
C SER A 83 -6.34 -9.72 26.64
N ARG A 84 -5.20 -9.18 27.08
CA ARG A 84 -5.15 -8.00 27.96
C ARG A 84 -5.29 -6.68 27.20
N HIS A 85 -4.89 -6.63 25.93
CA HIS A 85 -4.82 -5.41 25.13
C HIS A 85 -5.41 -5.61 23.74
N ILE A 86 -6.74 -5.70 23.68
CA ILE A 86 -7.49 -5.91 22.43
C ILE A 86 -7.26 -4.80 21.39
N LEU A 87 -6.83 -3.61 21.83
CA LEU A 87 -6.48 -2.50 20.95
C LEU A 87 -5.41 -2.89 19.90
N ILE A 88 -4.49 -3.80 20.23
CA ILE A 88 -3.45 -4.27 19.29
C ILE A 88 -4.09 -4.88 18.04
N THR A 89 -5.12 -5.71 18.20
CA THR A 89 -5.80 -6.34 17.07
C THR A 89 -6.72 -5.37 16.34
N MET A 90 -7.28 -4.36 17.03
CA MET A 90 -8.09 -3.31 16.42
C MET A 90 -7.30 -2.45 15.42
N TYR A 91 -6.02 -2.16 15.72
CA TYR A 91 -5.17 -1.35 14.83
C TYR A 91 -4.30 -2.19 13.87
N LEU A 92 -4.29 -3.52 13.98
CA LEU A 92 -3.39 -4.39 13.23
C LEU A 92 -3.56 -4.26 11.71
N THR A 93 -4.81 -4.23 11.24
CA THR A 93 -5.14 -4.11 9.81
C THR A 93 -4.67 -2.77 9.24
N MET A 94 -4.79 -1.70 10.02
CA MET A 94 -4.28 -0.38 9.66
C MET A 94 -2.74 -0.40 9.56
N LEU A 95 -2.06 -0.95 10.57
CA LEU A 95 -0.60 -0.96 10.65
C LEU A 95 0.02 -1.74 9.49
N VAL A 96 -0.46 -2.97 9.29
CA VAL A 96 -0.01 -3.85 8.23
C VAL A 96 -0.34 -3.28 6.85
N GLY A 97 -1.56 -2.76 6.66
CA GLY A 97 -1.97 -2.14 5.40
C GLY A 97 -1.15 -0.90 5.06
N ALA A 98 -0.86 -0.04 6.05
CA ALA A 98 0.00 1.13 5.86
C ALA A 98 1.43 0.71 5.51
N GLY A 99 1.96 -0.32 6.17
CA GLY A 99 3.23 -0.95 5.83
C GLY A 99 3.27 -1.40 4.38
N GLY A 100 2.40 -2.32 3.97
CA GLY A 100 2.37 -2.85 2.60
C GLY A 100 2.26 -1.76 1.52
N ASN A 101 1.40 -0.75 1.74
CA ASN A 101 1.24 0.38 0.83
C ASN A 101 2.51 1.24 0.71
N ALA A 102 3.17 1.56 1.83
CA ALA A 102 4.40 2.34 1.83
C ALA A 102 5.56 1.61 1.12
N GLY A 103 5.69 0.30 1.36
CA GLY A 103 6.70 -0.53 0.72
C GLY A 103 6.46 -0.69 -0.78
N ASN A 104 5.20 -0.88 -1.19
CA ASN A 104 4.84 -0.94 -2.61
C ASN A 104 5.09 0.40 -3.31
N GLN A 105 4.81 1.53 -2.65
CA GLN A 105 5.13 2.85 -3.20
C GLN A 105 6.63 3.00 -3.43
N ALA A 106 7.46 2.61 -2.47
CA ALA A 106 8.91 2.63 -2.61
C ALA A 106 9.38 1.68 -3.75
N ALA A 107 8.82 0.47 -3.81
CA ALA A 107 9.17 -0.52 -4.83
C ALA A 107 8.86 -0.04 -6.25
N VAL A 108 7.67 0.52 -6.48
CA VAL A 108 7.30 1.07 -7.80
C VAL A 108 8.30 2.14 -8.25
N LEU A 109 8.74 3.02 -7.34
CA LEU A 109 9.73 4.05 -7.65
C LEU A 109 11.08 3.44 -8.06
N VAL A 110 11.52 2.38 -7.37
CA VAL A 110 12.78 1.69 -7.67
C VAL A 110 12.69 0.88 -8.97
N ILE A 111 11.61 0.12 -9.17
CA ILE A 111 11.36 -0.63 -10.41
C ILE A 111 11.40 0.30 -11.62
N ARG A 112 10.72 1.45 -11.53
CA ARG A 112 10.73 2.45 -12.61
C ARG A 112 12.14 2.96 -12.91
N ARG A 113 12.98 3.13 -11.88
CA ARG A 113 14.38 3.57 -12.05
C ARG A 113 15.24 2.48 -12.69
N LEU A 114 15.06 1.22 -12.30
CA LEU A 114 15.69 0.07 -12.92
C LEU A 114 15.33 -0.02 -14.41
N ALA A 115 14.04 0.18 -14.75
CA ALA A 115 13.55 0.12 -16.13
C ALA A 115 14.03 1.28 -17.02
N THR A 116 14.28 2.47 -16.46
CA THR A 116 14.63 3.67 -17.25
C THR A 116 16.10 3.70 -17.70
N SER A 117 16.89 2.65 -17.47
CA SER A 117 18.27 2.44 -17.98
C SER A 117 19.29 3.57 -17.70
N ARG A 118 19.00 4.49 -16.77
CA ARG A 118 19.96 5.53 -16.38
C ARG A 118 20.94 4.94 -15.38
N ALA A 119 22.24 5.03 -15.63
CA ALA A 119 23.25 4.64 -14.65
C ALA A 119 23.01 5.41 -13.33
N PHE A 120 22.58 4.70 -12.29
CA PHE A 120 22.37 5.27 -10.96
C PHE A 120 23.18 4.48 -9.93
N SER A 121 23.69 5.18 -8.92
CA SER A 121 24.39 4.53 -7.82
C SER A 121 23.37 3.90 -6.87
N ILE A 122 23.40 2.56 -6.73
CA ILE A 122 22.58 1.81 -5.77
C ILE A 122 22.77 2.36 -4.35
N ARG A 123 24.02 2.70 -3.98
CA ARG A 123 24.33 3.30 -2.67
C ARG A 123 23.63 4.64 -2.48
N SER A 124 23.67 5.53 -3.47
CA SER A 124 22.99 6.82 -3.42
C SER A 124 21.47 6.67 -3.34
N LEU A 125 20.92 5.67 -4.05
CA LEU A 125 19.50 5.33 -3.99
C LEU A 125 19.09 4.92 -2.58
N ILE A 126 19.79 3.94 -1.99
CA ILE A 126 19.49 3.45 -0.63
C ILE A 126 19.54 4.58 0.38
N ILE A 127 20.61 5.40 0.37
CA ILE A 127 20.74 6.53 1.30
C ILE A 127 19.55 7.47 1.17
N ARG A 128 19.18 7.86 -0.06
CA ARG A 128 18.06 8.76 -0.27
C ARG A 128 16.75 8.15 0.20
N GLU A 129 16.49 6.88 -0.08
CA GLU A 129 15.26 6.23 0.37
C GLU A 129 15.23 6.01 1.89
N THR A 130 16.38 5.84 2.56
CA THR A 130 16.44 5.87 4.03
C THR A 130 16.00 7.23 4.58
N PHE A 131 16.45 8.34 3.97
CA PHE A 131 15.97 9.67 4.36
C PHE A 131 14.48 9.86 4.08
N SER A 132 14.00 9.42 2.90
CA SER A 132 12.56 9.40 2.59
C SER A 132 11.78 8.60 3.62
N ALA A 133 12.29 7.44 4.06
CA ALA A 133 11.65 6.57 5.03
C ALA A 133 11.48 7.26 6.38
N LEU A 134 12.48 8.00 6.85
CA LEU A 134 12.38 8.76 8.09
C LEU A 134 11.35 9.90 7.98
N ILE A 135 11.37 10.67 6.89
CA ILE A 135 10.44 11.80 6.70
C ILE A 135 9.00 11.31 6.58
N ILE A 136 8.76 10.32 5.72
CA ILE A 136 7.43 9.73 5.50
C ILE A 136 6.98 9.01 6.77
N GLY A 137 7.88 8.25 7.41
CA GLY A 137 7.63 7.56 8.67
C GLY A 137 7.15 8.53 9.74
N THR A 138 7.87 9.63 9.97
CA THR A 138 7.45 10.64 10.94
C THR A 138 6.10 11.25 10.58
N ALA A 139 5.89 11.67 9.32
CA ALA A 139 4.63 12.30 8.90
C ALA A 139 3.42 11.36 9.06
N VAL A 140 3.52 10.12 8.57
CA VAL A 140 2.44 9.13 8.66
C VAL A 140 2.20 8.72 10.11
N THR A 141 3.26 8.55 10.90
CA THR A 141 3.14 8.26 12.33
C THR A 141 2.46 9.40 13.09
N SER A 142 2.76 10.67 12.80
CA SER A 142 2.08 11.79 13.47
C SER A 142 0.57 11.75 13.21
N ILE A 143 0.14 11.48 11.97
CA ILE A 143 -1.28 11.36 11.63
C ILE A 143 -1.90 10.14 12.34
N GLY A 144 -1.22 8.98 12.29
CA GLY A 144 -1.68 7.76 12.96
C GLY A 144 -1.79 7.91 14.47
N PHE A 145 -0.82 8.58 15.09
CA PHE A 145 -0.82 8.89 16.51
C PHE A 145 -2.02 9.76 16.90
N VAL A 146 -2.26 10.86 16.17
CA VAL A 146 -3.41 11.73 16.43
C VAL A 146 -4.72 10.97 16.30
N ARG A 147 -4.84 10.12 15.26
CA ARG A 147 -6.02 9.27 15.08
C ARG A 147 -6.26 8.37 16.30
N VAL A 148 -5.26 7.60 16.72
CA VAL A 148 -5.37 6.68 17.87
C VAL A 148 -5.65 7.46 19.14
N TRP A 149 -5.02 8.61 19.33
CA TRP A 149 -5.22 9.45 20.49
C TRP A 149 -6.66 9.97 20.61
N LEU A 150 -7.29 10.32 19.49
CA LEU A 150 -8.71 10.71 19.45
C LEU A 150 -9.64 9.51 19.73
N GLU A 151 -9.34 8.35 19.14
CA GLU A 151 -10.15 7.13 19.26
C GLU A 151 -10.11 6.54 20.69
N GLU A 152 -8.93 6.57 21.32
CA GLU A 152 -8.69 6.12 22.70
C GLU A 152 -8.98 7.20 23.77
N ARG A 153 -9.77 8.23 23.42
CA ARG A 153 -10.22 9.30 24.35
C ARG A 153 -9.08 9.99 25.10
N GLY A 154 -7.95 10.18 24.43
CA GLY A 154 -6.78 10.86 24.98
C GLY A 154 -5.78 9.96 25.72
N ALA A 155 -5.95 8.63 25.71
CA ALA A 155 -5.02 7.71 26.35
C ALA A 155 -3.63 7.75 25.69
N ILE A 156 -2.64 8.26 26.41
CA ILE A 156 -1.29 8.48 25.87
C ILE A 156 -0.54 7.17 25.63
N LEU A 157 -0.62 6.22 26.56
CA LEU A 157 0.16 4.97 26.50
C LEU A 157 -0.19 4.09 25.27
N PRO A 158 -1.48 3.81 24.97
CA PRO A 158 -1.84 3.11 23.73
C PRO A 158 -1.44 3.88 22.47
N SER A 159 -1.63 5.20 22.47
CA SER A 159 -1.31 6.07 21.33
C SER A 159 0.17 6.04 20.98
N ILE A 160 1.06 6.16 21.99
CA ILE A 160 2.51 6.05 21.79
C ILE A 160 2.90 4.65 21.31
N THR A 161 2.31 3.60 21.91
CA THR A 161 2.60 2.21 21.53
C THR A 161 2.30 1.96 20.05
N ILE A 162 1.10 2.32 19.60
CA ILE A 162 0.69 2.15 18.20
C ILE A 162 1.45 3.10 17.26
N GLY A 163 1.69 4.34 17.68
CA GLY A 163 2.47 5.30 16.91
C GLY A 163 3.92 4.84 16.66
N LEU A 164 4.57 4.31 17.69
CA LEU A 164 5.92 3.76 17.57
C LEU A 164 5.95 2.51 16.69
N ALA A 165 4.96 1.62 16.84
CA ALA A 165 4.81 0.46 15.96
C ALA A 165 4.65 0.89 14.50
N LEU A 166 3.78 1.87 14.23
CA LEU A 166 3.58 2.42 12.89
C LEU A 166 4.87 3.01 12.32
N PHE A 167 5.65 3.75 13.12
CA PHE A 167 6.92 4.34 12.67
C PHE A 167 7.92 3.27 12.23
N CYS A 168 8.10 2.24 13.06
CA CYS A 168 8.98 1.11 12.76
C CYS A 168 8.51 0.34 11.52
N ILE A 169 7.20 0.12 11.38
CA ILE A 169 6.61 -0.57 10.24
C ILE A 169 6.82 0.22 8.95
N ILE A 170 6.51 1.52 8.92
CA ILE A 170 6.67 2.35 7.72
C ILE A 170 8.14 2.44 7.31
N THR A 171 9.03 2.69 8.28
CA THR A 171 10.47 2.80 7.99
C THR A 171 11.01 1.49 7.43
N THR A 172 10.71 0.37 8.08
CA THR A 172 11.14 -0.96 7.62
C THR A 172 10.55 -1.29 6.25
N SER A 173 9.28 -0.92 6.01
CA SER A 173 8.60 -1.19 4.75
C SER A 173 9.20 -0.43 3.58
N ILE A 174 9.52 0.86 3.74
CA ILE A 174 10.14 1.65 2.66
C ILE A 174 11.54 1.13 2.34
N LEU A 175 12.31 0.72 3.36
CA LEU A 175 13.61 0.09 3.17
C LEU A 175 13.49 -1.24 2.42
N LEU A 176 12.56 -2.12 2.83
CA LEU A 176 12.29 -3.38 2.14
C LEU A 176 11.81 -3.15 0.71
N GLY A 177 10.89 -2.20 0.50
CA GLY A 177 10.41 -1.81 -0.82
C GLY A 177 11.50 -1.26 -1.71
N THR A 178 12.54 -0.65 -1.15
CA THR A 178 13.71 -0.19 -1.90
C THR A 178 14.66 -1.33 -2.25
N LEU A 179 14.94 -2.21 -1.27
CA LEU A 179 15.95 -3.26 -1.40
C LEU A 179 15.46 -4.46 -2.21
N LEU A 180 14.20 -4.87 -2.03
CA LEU A 180 13.69 -6.11 -2.62
C LEU A 180 13.71 -6.09 -4.16
N PRO A 181 13.25 -5.03 -4.87
CA PRO A 181 13.35 -4.97 -6.33
C PRO A 181 14.79 -5.05 -6.83
N ILE A 182 15.74 -4.45 -6.11
CA ILE A 182 17.17 -4.48 -6.44
C ILE A 182 17.72 -5.90 -6.28
N ILE A 183 17.37 -6.59 -5.20
CA ILE A 183 17.79 -7.98 -4.96
C ILE A 183 17.20 -8.90 -6.03
N LEU A 184 15.90 -8.78 -6.32
CA LEU A 184 15.24 -9.58 -7.34
C LEU A 184 15.92 -9.41 -8.71
N GLN A 185 16.11 -8.17 -9.16
CA GLN A 185 16.64 -7.89 -10.48
C GLN A 185 18.15 -8.14 -10.59
N CYS A 186 18.94 -7.66 -9.62
CA CYS A 186 20.40 -7.64 -9.71
C CYS A 186 21.08 -8.88 -9.14
N VAL A 187 20.45 -9.59 -8.20
CA VAL A 187 21.04 -10.78 -7.57
C VAL A 187 20.36 -12.05 -8.07
N LEU A 188 19.03 -12.08 -8.03
CA LEU A 188 18.25 -13.28 -8.33
C LEU A 188 17.86 -13.41 -9.80
N HIS A 189 18.03 -12.35 -10.60
CA HIS A 189 17.63 -12.29 -12.01
C HIS A 189 16.13 -12.61 -12.22
N ILE A 190 15.29 -12.24 -11.24
CA ILE A 190 13.83 -12.35 -11.26
C ILE A 190 13.24 -10.98 -11.58
N ASP A 191 12.13 -10.94 -12.31
CA ASP A 191 11.42 -9.69 -12.61
C ASP A 191 11.02 -8.95 -11.32
N ALA A 192 11.49 -7.71 -11.21
CA ALA A 192 11.20 -6.82 -10.11
C ALA A 192 9.68 -6.52 -9.95
N ALA A 193 8.86 -6.76 -10.97
CA ALA A 193 7.40 -6.66 -10.89
C ALA A 193 6.77 -7.57 -9.82
N HIS A 194 7.42 -8.68 -9.48
CA HIS A 194 6.97 -9.57 -8.40
C HIS A 194 7.23 -9.01 -6.99
N ALA A 195 7.99 -7.92 -6.85
CA ALA A 195 8.30 -7.33 -5.55
C ALA A 195 7.04 -6.92 -4.79
N GLY A 196 6.02 -6.38 -5.45
CA GLY A 196 4.83 -5.84 -4.79
C GLY A 196 4.08 -6.88 -3.94
N PRO A 197 3.61 -7.99 -4.53
CA PRO A 197 2.96 -9.06 -3.77
C PRO A 197 3.85 -9.66 -2.67
N ILE A 198 5.17 -9.78 -2.90
CA ILE A 198 6.10 -10.32 -1.91
C ILE A 198 6.26 -9.35 -0.72
N ILE A 199 6.38 -8.05 -0.97
CA ILE A 199 6.45 -7.01 0.07
C ILE A 199 5.20 -7.07 0.93
N GLN A 200 4.01 -7.20 0.31
CA GLN A 200 2.77 -7.29 1.07
C GLN A 200 2.80 -8.43 2.09
N VAL A 201 3.13 -9.65 1.65
CA VAL A 201 3.16 -10.81 2.55
C VAL A 201 4.23 -10.67 3.64
N ILE A 202 5.41 -10.16 3.29
CA ILE A 202 6.47 -9.90 4.27
C ILE A 202 5.98 -8.88 5.31
N MET A 203 5.33 -7.80 4.88
CA MET A 203 4.82 -6.76 5.77
C MET A 203 3.64 -7.20 6.61
N ASP A 204 2.83 -8.15 6.14
CA ASP A 204 1.79 -8.75 6.96
C ASP A 204 2.37 -9.53 8.14
N ILE A 205 3.46 -10.27 7.94
CA ILE A 205 4.12 -11.04 8.99
C ILE A 205 4.97 -10.12 9.89
N LEU A 206 5.81 -9.27 9.30
CA LEU A 206 6.68 -8.37 10.04
C LEU A 206 5.89 -7.29 10.77
N GLY A 207 4.82 -6.77 10.18
CA GLY A 207 3.97 -5.76 10.82
C GLY A 207 3.33 -6.30 12.10
N VAL A 208 2.84 -7.54 12.06
CA VAL A 208 2.32 -8.22 13.26
C VAL A 208 3.42 -8.42 14.29
N CYS A 209 4.59 -8.91 13.87
CA CYS A 209 5.74 -9.11 14.76
C CYS A 209 6.16 -7.82 15.47
N ILE A 210 6.37 -6.73 14.72
CA ILE A 210 6.76 -5.42 15.24
C ILE A 210 5.71 -4.88 16.22
N THR A 211 4.43 -4.99 15.85
CA THR A 211 3.33 -4.50 16.70
C THR A 211 3.28 -5.27 18.02
N CYS A 212 3.35 -6.60 17.97
CA CYS A 212 3.34 -7.43 19.18
C CYS A 212 4.58 -7.19 20.05
N ALA A 213 5.77 -7.08 19.45
CA ALA A 213 7.01 -6.83 20.20
C ALA A 213 6.99 -5.47 20.92
N ILE A 214 6.52 -4.42 20.24
CA ILE A 214 6.38 -3.08 20.84
C ILE A 214 5.28 -3.07 21.89
N GLY A 215 4.14 -3.71 21.62
CA GLY A 215 3.06 -3.89 22.59
C GLY A 215 3.53 -4.59 23.87
N GLN A 216 4.28 -5.68 23.74
CA GLN A 216 4.85 -6.40 24.88
C GLN A 216 5.77 -5.49 25.71
N THR A 217 6.62 -4.71 25.03
CA THR A 217 7.60 -3.85 25.73
C THR A 217 6.92 -2.68 26.44
N PHE A 218 5.97 -2.01 25.80
CA PHE A 218 5.36 -0.80 26.35
C PHE A 218 4.16 -1.06 27.25
N LEU A 219 3.30 -2.02 26.91
CA LEU A 219 2.06 -2.26 27.66
C LEU A 219 2.24 -3.24 28.81
N VAL A 220 3.21 -4.17 28.73
CA VAL A 220 3.46 -5.13 29.82
C VAL A 220 4.62 -4.66 30.69
N ASN A 221 5.81 -4.47 30.11
CA ASN A 221 7.01 -4.20 30.91
C ASN A 221 6.99 -2.79 31.54
N LEU A 222 6.55 -1.78 30.79
CA LEU A 222 6.50 -0.40 31.28
C LEU A 222 5.38 -0.18 32.31
N ALA A 223 4.22 -0.82 32.11
CA ALA A 223 3.09 -0.73 33.04
C ALA A 223 3.40 -1.45 34.36
N TYR A 224 4.10 -2.59 34.32
CA TYR A 224 4.52 -3.32 35.50
C TYR A 224 5.55 -2.54 36.34
N SER A 225 6.48 -1.81 35.69
CA SER A 225 7.46 -0.98 36.39
C SER A 225 6.81 0.15 37.19
N LYS A 226 5.76 0.79 36.67
CA LYS A 226 5.03 1.86 37.38
C LYS A 226 4.30 1.38 38.64
N HIS A 227 3.88 0.11 38.67
CA HIS A 227 3.22 -0.47 39.84
C HIS A 227 4.18 -0.91 40.94
N LYS A 228 5.48 -1.00 40.66
CA LYS A 228 6.50 -1.42 41.65
C LYS A 228 7.13 -0.24 42.40
N GLU A 229 6.92 0.98 41.93
CA GLU A 229 7.41 2.23 42.55
C GLU A 229 6.34 2.98 43.37
N LEU A 230 5.15 2.40 43.55
CA LEU A 230 4.07 2.89 44.41
C LEU A 230 3.89 1.93 45.60
#